data_AF-A0A3D3UE81-F1
#
_entry.id   AF-A0A3D3UE81-F1
#
_cell.length_a   1.000
_cell.length_b   1.000
_cell.length_c   1.000
_cell.angle_alpha   90.00
_cell.angle_beta   90.00
_cell.angle_gamma   90.00
#
_symmetry.space_group_name_H-M   'P 1'
#
loop_
_entity.id
_entity.type
_entity.pdbx_description
1 polymer ?
#
loop_
_entity_poly.entity_id
_entity_poly.type
_entity_poly.pdbx_seq_one_letter_code
_entity_poly.pdbx_strand_id
1 'polypeptide(L)'
;AGSALAAIIMTWLAHSDSVLLTYSVFLFGFFAFPLYALSIAHMNDFVQPENYVETASGLLLVYAAGAVAGPLLASLATDIFGIGSLFAYTALIHIGLVAFAGYRMRQRTPAPVAEHIAFADALRVAQTVAPIDPLSESEHSAHGEESAPSHMRQHDMEDDVP
;
A
#
# COMPACT_ATOMS: atom_id res chain seq x y z
N ALA A 1 -18.83 -0.97 5.32
CA ALA A 1 -20.23 -1.26 5.70
C ALA A 1 -20.91 -2.17 4.67
N GLY A 2 -20.89 -1.83 3.37
CA GLY A 2 -21.51 -2.65 2.32
C GLY A 2 -21.01 -4.10 2.25
N SER A 3 -19.69 -4.32 2.35
CA SER A 3 -19.10 -5.67 2.37
C SER A 3 -19.49 -6.49 3.61
N ALA A 4 -19.62 -5.86 4.78
CA ALA A 4 -20.13 -6.53 5.99
C ALA A 4 -21.58 -7.00 5.80
N LEU A 5 -22.44 -6.13 5.27
CA LEU A 5 -23.84 -6.46 5.01
C LEU A 5 -23.96 -7.59 3.97
N ALA A 6 -23.19 -7.51 2.89
CA ALA A 6 -23.14 -8.56 1.87
C ALA A 6 -22.70 -9.90 2.47
N ALA A 7 -21.66 -9.94 3.31
CA ALA A 7 -21.21 -11.15 3.98
C ALA A 7 -22.24 -11.73 4.97
N ILE A 8 -22.99 -10.88 5.68
CA ILE A 8 -24.12 -11.32 6.52
C ILE A 8 -25.18 -11.98 5.65
N ILE A 9 -25.59 -11.33 4.55
CA ILE A 9 -26.57 -11.88 3.60
C ILE A 9 -26.09 -13.25 3.09
N MET A 10 -24.82 -13.37 2.70
CA MET A 10 -24.23 -14.64 2.25
C MET A 10 -24.29 -15.74 3.30
N THR A 11 -24.18 -15.41 4.59
CA THR A 11 -24.27 -16.40 5.67
C THR A 11 -25.64 -17.07 5.69
N TRP A 12 -26.72 -16.30 5.50
CA TRP A 12 -28.08 -16.82 5.42
C TRP A 12 -28.36 -17.55 4.11
N LEU A 13 -27.75 -17.08 3.02
CA LEU A 13 -27.92 -17.63 1.68
C LEU A 13 -26.97 -18.78 1.34
N ALA A 14 -26.12 -19.22 2.26
CA ALA A 14 -25.12 -20.26 2.02
C ALA A 14 -25.73 -21.60 1.54
N HIS A 15 -27.01 -21.85 1.85
CA HIS A 15 -27.75 -23.04 1.44
C HIS A 15 -28.87 -22.75 0.41
N SER A 16 -28.91 -21.54 -0.17
CA SER A 16 -29.94 -21.10 -1.11
C SER A 16 -29.54 -21.29 -2.58
N ASP A 17 -30.42 -20.89 -3.50
CA ASP A 17 -30.19 -20.92 -4.95
C ASP A 17 -28.87 -20.25 -5.37
N SER A 18 -28.13 -20.92 -6.26
CA SER A 18 -26.79 -20.49 -6.73
C SER A 18 -26.76 -19.08 -7.34
N VAL A 19 -27.88 -18.63 -7.91
CA VAL A 19 -28.00 -17.29 -8.52
C VAL A 19 -27.94 -16.19 -7.46
N LEU A 20 -28.70 -16.32 -6.37
CA LEU A 20 -28.73 -15.30 -5.30
C LEU A 20 -27.39 -15.24 -4.56
N LEU A 21 -26.74 -16.39 -4.36
CA LEU A 21 -25.40 -16.45 -3.80
C LEU A 21 -24.41 -15.69 -4.69
N THR A 22 -24.46 -15.88 -6.01
CA THR A 22 -23.58 -15.21 -6.98
C THR A 22 -23.71 -13.69 -6.92
N TYR A 23 -24.94 -13.16 -6.89
CA TYR A 23 -25.16 -11.72 -6.72
C TYR A 23 -24.60 -11.19 -5.40
N SER A 24 -24.72 -11.97 -4.32
CA SER A 24 -24.21 -11.60 -3.01
C SER A 24 -22.67 -11.56 -2.98
N VAL A 25 -22.00 -12.55 -3.60
CA VAL A 25 -20.54 -12.55 -3.81
C VAL A 25 -20.10 -11.33 -4.61
N PHE A 26 -20.83 -10.98 -5.67
CA PHE A 26 -20.54 -9.80 -6.48
C PHE A 26 -20.61 -8.52 -5.64
N LEU A 27 -21.68 -8.32 -4.87
CA LEU A 27 -21.81 -7.16 -3.98
C LEU A 27 -20.71 -7.12 -2.93
N PHE A 28 -20.36 -8.28 -2.35
CA PHE A 28 -19.24 -8.37 -1.43
C PHE A 28 -17.94 -7.88 -2.07
N GLY A 29 -17.59 -8.39 -3.26
CA GLY A 29 -16.38 -7.98 -4.00
C GLY A 29 -16.39 -6.49 -4.36
N PHE A 30 -17.52 -5.98 -4.83
CA PHE A 30 -17.72 -4.56 -5.18
C PHE A 30 -17.37 -3.62 -4.02
N PHE A 31 -17.77 -3.97 -2.79
CA PHE A 31 -17.44 -3.17 -1.61
C PHE A 31 -16.10 -3.49 -0.98
N ALA A 32 -15.61 -4.73 -1.09
CA ALA A 32 -14.39 -5.18 -0.43
C ALA A 32 -13.12 -4.77 -1.17
N PHE A 33 -13.10 -4.85 -2.51
CA PHE A 33 -11.88 -4.63 -3.30
C PHE A 33 -11.33 -3.19 -3.20
N PRO A 34 -12.16 -2.13 -3.18
CA PRO A 34 -11.65 -0.77 -3.02
C PRO A 34 -11.01 -0.49 -1.65
N LEU A 35 -11.29 -1.31 -0.63
CA LEU A 35 -10.83 -1.05 0.75
C LEU A 35 -9.30 -1.02 0.85
N TYR A 36 -8.61 -1.86 0.08
CA TYR A 36 -7.15 -1.89 0.10
C TYR A 36 -6.56 -0.56 -0.39
N ALA A 37 -6.92 -0.14 -1.61
CA ALA A 37 -6.44 1.11 -2.19
C ALA A 37 -6.81 2.33 -1.33
N LEU A 38 -8.04 2.35 -0.79
CA LEU A 38 -8.49 3.42 0.10
C LEU A 38 -7.68 3.46 1.40
N SER A 39 -7.35 2.31 1.98
CA SER A 39 -6.56 2.24 3.22
C SER A 39 -5.12 2.69 3.00
N ILE A 40 -4.52 2.32 1.87
CA ILE A 40 -3.17 2.77 1.49
C ILE A 40 -3.15 4.27 1.22
N ALA A 41 -4.12 4.79 0.46
CA ALA A 41 -4.23 6.24 0.23
C ALA A 41 -4.39 6.99 1.55
N HIS A 42 -5.31 6.53 2.41
CA HIS A 42 -5.51 7.11 3.74
C HIS A 42 -4.29 6.98 4.65
N MET A 43 -3.39 6.02 4.44
CA MET A 43 -2.14 5.95 5.17
C MET A 43 -1.15 6.96 4.61
N ASN A 44 -0.96 6.97 3.28
CA ASN A 44 -0.01 7.84 2.59
C ASN A 44 -0.30 9.32 2.82
N ASP A 45 -1.57 9.72 2.95
CA ASP A 45 -1.96 11.09 3.26
C ASP A 45 -1.44 11.60 4.63
N PHE A 46 -0.97 10.71 5.52
CA PHE A 46 -0.55 11.07 6.89
C PHE A 46 0.89 10.69 7.24
N VAL A 47 1.63 10.06 6.33
CA VAL A 47 3.01 9.66 6.58
C VAL A 47 3.95 10.73 6.04
N GLN A 48 4.89 11.18 6.87
CA GLN A 48 5.95 12.08 6.43
C GLN A 48 6.95 11.33 5.55
N PRO A 49 7.58 11.96 4.55
CA PRO A 49 8.46 11.27 3.58
C PRO A 49 9.56 10.43 4.21
N GLU A 50 10.11 10.88 5.33
CA GLU A 50 11.18 10.23 6.07
C GLU A 50 10.75 8.90 6.71
N ASN A 51 9.43 8.72 6.91
CA ASN A 51 8.83 7.59 7.61
C ASN A 51 8.12 6.60 6.66
N TYR A 52 8.19 6.78 5.34
CA TYR A 52 7.51 5.89 4.39
C TYR A 52 7.97 4.43 4.49
N VAL A 53 9.29 4.20 4.56
CA VAL A 53 9.85 2.84 4.62
C VAL A 53 9.47 2.16 5.93
N GLU A 54 9.59 2.86 7.06
CA GLU A 54 9.22 2.34 8.37
C GLU A 54 7.73 1.98 8.40
N THR A 55 6.87 2.89 7.95
CA THR A 55 5.41 2.66 7.93
C THR A 55 5.03 1.50 7.02
N ALA A 56 5.62 1.43 5.82
CA ALA A 56 5.39 0.33 4.89
C ALA A 56 5.82 -1.03 5.48
N SER A 57 6.96 -1.07 6.18
CA SER A 57 7.44 -2.29 6.84
C SER A 57 6.51 -2.73 7.99
N GLY A 58 6.01 -1.79 8.77
CA GLY A 58 5.02 -2.05 9.83
C GLY A 58 3.69 -2.56 9.26
N LEU A 59 3.21 -1.97 8.16
CA LEU A 59 2.00 -2.41 7.49
C LEU A 59 2.17 -3.83 6.92
N LEU A 60 3.32 -4.13 6.32
CA LEU A 60 3.62 -5.46 5.79
C LEU A 60 3.66 -6.51 6.90
N LEU A 61 4.23 -6.17 8.06
CA LEU A 61 4.25 -7.05 9.23
C LEU A 61 2.83 -7.34 9.74
N VAL A 62 1.98 -6.32 9.87
CA VAL A 62 0.58 -6.47 10.29
C VAL A 62 -0.20 -7.30 9.26
N TYR A 63 0.02 -7.06 7.97
CA TYR A 63 -0.56 -7.86 6.89
C TYR A 63 -0.16 -9.33 7.00
N ALA A 64 1.13 -9.62 7.17
CA ALA A 64 1.63 -10.98 7.32
C ALA A 64 1.04 -11.68 8.55
N ALA A 65 0.95 -11.00 9.68
CA ALA A 65 0.32 -11.52 10.89
C ALA A 65 -1.15 -11.89 10.65
N GLY A 66 -1.91 -11.01 9.97
CA GLY A 66 -3.29 -11.27 9.58
C GLY A 66 -3.42 -12.41 8.55
N ALA A 67 -2.50 -12.51 7.59
CA ALA A 67 -2.49 -13.54 6.56
C ALA A 67 -2.18 -14.94 7.14
N VAL A 68 -1.47 -15.01 8.27
CA VAL A 68 -1.26 -16.27 9.01
C VAL A 68 -2.45 -16.56 9.93
N ALA A 69 -2.86 -15.60 10.77
CA ALA A 69 -3.93 -15.80 11.74
C ALA A 69 -5.29 -16.04 11.06
N GLY A 70 -5.55 -15.38 9.95
CA GLY A 70 -6.83 -15.40 9.26
C GLY A 70 -7.26 -16.79 8.79
N PRO A 71 -6.47 -17.48 7.95
CA PRO A 71 -6.76 -18.85 7.51
C PRO A 71 -6.83 -19.85 8.65
N LEU A 72 -6.00 -19.70 9.70
CA LEU A 72 -6.03 -20.57 10.87
C LEU A 72 -7.36 -20.46 11.63
N LEU A 73 -7.80 -19.22 11.89
CA LEU A 73 -9.09 -18.97 12.55
C LEU A 73 -10.27 -19.36 11.67
N ALA A 74 -10.19 -19.08 10.36
CA ALA A 74 -11.22 -19.48 9.41
C ALA A 74 -11.33 -21.01 9.32
N SER A 75 -10.20 -21.73 9.23
CA SER A 75 -10.15 -23.20 9.22
C SER A 75 -10.78 -23.77 10.48
N LEU A 76 -10.41 -23.25 11.65
CA LEU A 76 -10.99 -23.68 12.92
C LEU A 76 -12.51 -23.43 12.96
N ALA A 77 -12.97 -22.29 12.46
CA ALA A 77 -14.39 -21.98 12.38
C ALA A 77 -15.13 -22.92 11.42
N THR A 78 -14.53 -23.29 10.29
CA THR A 78 -15.13 -24.24 9.36
C THR A 78 -15.15 -25.67 9.89
N ASP A 79 -14.16 -26.07 10.70
CA ASP A 79 -14.14 -27.39 11.32
C ASP A 79 -15.25 -27.55 12.38
N ILE A 80 -15.51 -26.51 13.17
CA ILE A 80 -16.49 -26.56 14.27
C ILE A 80 -17.92 -26.30 13.76
N PHE A 81 -18.10 -25.33 12.87
CA PHE A 81 -19.41 -24.82 12.46
C PHE A 81 -19.79 -25.12 11.00
N GLY A 82 -18.91 -25.78 10.25
CA GLY A 82 -19.09 -26.10 8.84
C GLY A 82 -18.72 -24.96 7.88
N ILE A 83 -18.75 -25.23 6.57
CA ILE A 83 -18.26 -24.31 5.53
C ILE A 83 -19.00 -22.96 5.46
N GLY A 84 -20.29 -22.93 5.83
CA GLY A 84 -21.09 -21.70 5.83
C GLY A 84 -20.59 -20.63 6.83
N SER A 85 -19.81 -21.03 7.83
CA SER A 85 -19.22 -20.12 8.82
C SER A 85 -18.18 -19.18 8.21
N LEU A 86 -17.63 -19.48 7.03
CA LEU A 86 -16.67 -18.63 6.33
C LEU A 86 -17.25 -17.24 6.02
N PHE A 87 -18.53 -17.17 5.68
CA PHE A 87 -19.21 -15.90 5.42
C PHE A 87 -19.48 -15.12 6.71
N ALA A 88 -19.82 -15.82 7.79
CA ALA A 88 -19.97 -15.19 9.11
C ALA A 88 -18.64 -14.65 9.62
N TYR A 89 -17.56 -15.40 9.44
CA TYR A 89 -16.20 -14.98 9.77
C TYR A 89 -15.80 -13.72 9.02
N THR A 90 -16.00 -13.69 7.70
CA THR A 90 -15.70 -12.48 6.89
C THR A 90 -16.58 -11.29 7.27
N ALA A 91 -17.85 -11.51 7.63
CA ALA A 91 -18.73 -10.47 8.16
C ALA A 91 -18.19 -9.87 9.46
N LEU A 92 -17.77 -10.71 10.41
CA LEU A 92 -17.20 -10.29 11.70
C LEU A 92 -15.96 -9.41 11.50
N ILE A 93 -15.04 -9.81 10.61
CA ILE A 93 -13.84 -9.01 10.30
C ILE A 93 -14.22 -7.64 9.73
N HIS A 94 -15.17 -7.58 8.80
CA HIS A 94 -15.61 -6.31 8.21
C HIS A 94 -16.38 -5.43 9.20
N ILE A 95 -17.16 -6.01 10.11
CA ILE A 95 -17.81 -5.28 11.20
C ILE A 95 -16.75 -4.67 12.13
N GLY A 96 -15.74 -5.45 12.52
CA GLY A 96 -14.61 -4.97 13.31
C GLY A 96 -13.89 -3.80 12.64
N LEU A 97 -13.62 -3.91 11.33
CA LEU A 97 -13.04 -2.84 10.55
C LEU A 97 -13.92 -1.57 10.53
N VAL A 98 -15.23 -1.72 10.31
CA VAL A 98 -16.18 -0.59 10.32
C VAL A 98 -16.23 0.07 11.69
N ALA A 99 -16.28 -0.71 12.77
CA ALA A 99 -16.28 -0.21 14.14
C ALA A 99 -14.99 0.55 14.46
N PHE A 100 -13.83 -0.02 14.10
CA PHE A 100 -12.53 0.62 14.29
C PHE A 100 -12.40 1.91 13.47
N ALA A 101 -12.76 1.88 12.19
CA ALA A 101 -12.73 3.06 11.33
C ALA A 101 -13.66 4.16 11.86
N GLY A 102 -14.89 3.82 12.25
CA GLY A 102 -15.84 4.76 12.84
C GLY A 102 -15.35 5.36 14.16
N TYR A 103 -14.77 4.53 15.04
CA TYR A 103 -14.14 4.97 16.28
C TYR A 103 -12.97 5.92 16.02
N ARG A 104 -12.14 5.62 15.02
CA ARG A 104 -10.96 6.43 14.66
C ARG A 104 -11.35 7.77 14.04
N MET A 105 -12.36 7.78 13.17
CA MET A 105 -12.90 8.98 12.55
C MET A 105 -13.51 9.94 13.59
N ARG A 106 -14.23 9.40 14.58
CA ARG A 106 -14.87 10.22 15.63
C ARG A 106 -13.90 10.92 16.57
N GLN A 107 -12.70 10.39 16.75
CA GLN A 107 -11.68 11.01 17.59
C GLN A 107 -10.86 12.10 16.88
N ARG A 108 -11.06 12.31 15.58
CA ARG A 108 -10.28 13.27 14.81
C ARG A 108 -11.02 14.60 14.69
N THR A 109 -10.31 15.68 15.00
CA THR A 109 -10.68 17.05 14.63
C THR A 109 -10.46 17.22 13.11
N PRO A 110 -11.36 17.89 12.38
CA PRO A 110 -11.16 18.19 10.97
C PRO A 110 -9.85 18.95 10.72
N ALA A 111 -9.19 18.68 9.60
CA ALA A 111 -8.01 19.44 9.18
C ALA A 111 -8.37 20.94 9.03
N PRO A 112 -7.49 21.87 9.44
CA PRO A 112 -7.71 23.30 9.23
C PRO A 112 -7.85 23.63 7.75
N VAL A 113 -8.82 24.48 7.40
CA VAL A 113 -9.09 24.89 5.99
C VAL A 113 -7.83 25.44 5.29
N ALA A 114 -6.87 25.98 6.05
CA ALA A 114 -5.61 26.50 5.53
C ALA A 114 -4.68 25.43 4.89
N GLU A 115 -4.89 24.15 5.17
CA GLU A 115 -4.11 23.03 4.63
C GLU A 115 -4.70 22.49 3.31
N HIS A 116 -5.86 23.02 2.88
CA HIS A 116 -6.51 22.62 1.65
C HIS A 116 -5.85 23.30 0.44
N ILE A 117 -5.16 22.50 -0.38
CA ILE A 117 -4.70 22.93 -1.70
C ILE A 117 -5.83 22.85 -2.73
N ALA A 118 -5.79 23.72 -3.74
CA ALA A 118 -6.74 23.63 -4.84
C ALA A 118 -6.57 22.29 -5.58
N PHE A 119 -7.67 21.63 -5.95
CA PHE A 119 -7.64 20.33 -6.63
C PHE A 119 -6.81 20.34 -7.92
N ALA A 120 -6.80 21.48 -8.64
CA ALA A 120 -5.98 21.66 -9.82
C ALA A 120 -4.46 21.60 -9.52
N ASP A 121 -4.03 22.03 -8.34
CA ASP A 121 -2.63 22.03 -7.93
C ASP A 121 -2.20 20.64 -7.45
N ALA A 122 -3.09 19.93 -6.75
CA ALA A 122 -2.87 18.52 -6.39
C ALA A 122 -2.67 17.64 -7.64
N LEU A 123 -3.47 17.87 -8.70
CA LEU A 123 -3.36 17.14 -9.96
C LEU A 123 -2.00 17.35 -10.64
N ARG A 124 -1.46 18.57 -10.59
CA ARG A 124 -0.14 18.89 -11.17
C ARG A 124 0.99 18.18 -10.43
N VAL A 125 0.94 18.15 -9.10
CA VAL A 125 1.93 17.46 -8.26
C VAL A 125 1.92 15.95 -8.55
N ALA A 126 0.74 15.34 -8.62
CA ALA A 126 0.62 13.90 -8.95
C ALA A 126 1.23 13.54 -10.31
N GLN A 127 1.23 14.47 -11.28
CA GLN A 127 1.81 14.27 -12.61
C GLN A 127 3.32 14.55 -12.70
N THR A 128 3.92 15.22 -11.70
CA THR A 128 5.34 15.62 -11.71
C THR A 128 6.25 14.76 -10.83
N VAL A 129 5.72 13.91 -9.95
CA VAL A 129 6.51 13.00 -9.08
C VAL A 129 6.80 11.66 -9.76
N ALA A 130 7.35 11.68 -10.97
CA ALA A 130 8.05 10.52 -11.52
C ALA A 130 9.56 10.76 -11.34
N PRO A 131 10.18 10.35 -10.22
CA PRO A 131 11.64 10.34 -10.10
C PRO A 131 12.18 9.13 -10.85
N ILE A 132 11.94 9.06 -12.16
CA ILE A 132 12.79 8.29 -13.05
C ILE A 132 13.87 9.27 -13.46
N ASP A 133 15.02 9.18 -12.81
CA ASP A 133 16.25 9.81 -13.30
C ASP A 133 16.87 8.85 -14.33
N PRO A 134 16.68 9.08 -15.65
CA PRO A 134 17.21 8.21 -16.69
C PRO A 134 18.74 8.27 -16.81
N LEU A 135 19.43 9.08 -16.00
CA LEU A 135 20.89 9.24 -16.06
C LEU A 135 21.65 8.37 -15.06
N SER A 136 20.98 7.78 -14.07
CA SER A 136 21.64 6.93 -13.06
C SER A 136 22.24 5.62 -13.62
N GLU A 137 21.82 5.17 -14.81
CA GLU A 137 22.43 4.03 -15.51
C GLU A 137 23.69 4.40 -16.31
N SER A 138 23.98 5.69 -16.51
CA SER A 138 25.09 6.14 -17.37
C SER A 138 26.43 6.30 -16.66
N GLU A 139 26.43 6.48 -15.33
CA GLU A 139 27.67 6.73 -14.56
C GLU A 139 28.44 5.44 -14.21
N HIS A 140 27.82 4.26 -14.22
CA HIS A 140 28.51 3.01 -13.88
C HIS A 140 29.38 2.44 -15.03
N SER A 141 29.17 2.88 -16.27
CA SER A 141 29.92 2.38 -17.44
C SER A 141 31.13 3.24 -17.81
N ALA A 142 31.28 4.45 -17.25
CA ALA A 142 32.32 5.40 -17.67
C ALA A 142 33.64 5.31 -16.87
N HIS A 143 33.71 4.51 -15.80
CA HIS A 143 34.91 4.40 -14.96
C HIS A 143 35.81 3.18 -15.27
N GLY A 144 35.61 2.51 -16.41
CA GLY A 144 36.37 1.31 -16.78
C GLY A 144 37.56 1.50 -17.73
N GLU A 145 37.67 2.61 -18.46
CA GLU A 145 38.54 2.64 -19.67
C GLU A 145 39.57 3.79 -19.78
N GLU A 146 39.72 4.67 -18.79
CA GLU A 146 40.71 5.76 -18.87
C GLU A 146 41.92 5.52 -17.95
N SER A 147 42.81 4.63 -18.36
CA SER A 147 44.16 4.48 -17.81
C SER A 147 45.13 3.93 -18.85
N ALA A 148 45.50 4.77 -19.82
CA ALA A 148 46.66 4.54 -20.69
C ALA A 148 47.50 5.83 -20.72
N PRO A 149 48.71 5.85 -20.11
CA PRO A 149 49.50 7.07 -20.03
C PRO A 149 50.25 7.33 -21.35
N SER A 150 49.90 8.42 -22.04
CA SER A 150 50.61 8.92 -23.22
C SER A 150 51.62 10.01 -22.83
N HIS A 151 52.89 9.67 -22.97
CA HIS A 151 54.03 10.55 -23.30
C HIS A 151 54.09 11.97 -22.70
N MET A 152 54.88 12.14 -21.63
CA MET A 152 55.54 13.41 -21.32
C MET A 152 56.60 13.73 -22.39
N ARG A 153 56.40 14.82 -23.13
CA ARG A 153 57.48 15.59 -23.78
C ARG A 153 57.41 17.04 -23.29
N GLN A 154 58.59 17.51 -22.90
CA GLN A 154 59.05 18.91 -22.92
C GLN A 154 58.33 19.90 -22.00
N HIS A 155 58.99 20.19 -20.87
CA HIS A 155 59.16 21.57 -20.43
C HIS A 155 60.61 21.74 -19.98
N ASP A 156 61.38 22.45 -20.80
CA ASP A 156 62.64 23.09 -20.43
C ASP A 156 62.35 24.15 -19.35
N MET A 157 63.10 24.16 -18.26
CA MET A 157 63.51 25.33 -17.47
C MET A 157 64.31 24.79 -16.29
N GLU A 158 65.63 24.95 -16.30
CA GLU A 158 66.36 26.07 -15.69
C GLU A 158 66.68 25.78 -14.21
N ASP A 159 67.89 26.18 -13.82
CA ASP A 159 68.43 26.19 -12.47
C ASP A 159 68.96 24.86 -11.88
N ASP A 160 70.25 24.58 -12.11
CA ASP A 160 71.18 24.62 -10.97
C ASP A 160 72.66 24.80 -11.39
N VAL A 161 73.28 25.81 -10.81
CA VAL A 161 74.70 26.23 -10.84
C VAL A 161 75.25 25.84 -9.45
N PRO A 162 76.45 25.24 -9.29
CA PRO A 162 77.74 25.83 -9.66
C PRO A 162 78.80 24.91 -10.29
#